data_AF-A0A962VWZ9-F1
#
_entry.id   AF-A0A962VWZ9-F1
#
_cell.length_a   1.000
_cell.length_b   1.000
_cell.length_c   1.000
_cell.angle_alpha   90.00
_cell.angle_beta   90.00
_cell.angle_gamma   90.00
#
_symmetry.space_group_name_H-M   'P 1'
#
loop_
_entity.id
_entity.type
_entity.pdbx_description
1 polymer ?
#
loop_
_entity_poly.entity_id
_entity_poly.type
_entity_poly.pdbx_seq_one_letter_code
_entity_poly.pdbx_strand_id
1 'polypeptide(L)'
;LNGEKVAVACVFDLLCANYGIAREGLGGENVASSYEDNIPYTPKWQESITGVSVEKVIQVAREFANNAHITKGKSMIIIGAAMNHWYHMDMNYRAAINMLAFCGCIGQSGGGWSHYVGQEKLRPQTGWTPLAFALDWVRPPRQQNSTSFFYAHTDQWRYETLGVDEVLSPLADKEKWKGSLIDCN
;
A
#
# COMPACT_ATOMS: atom_id res chain seq x y z
N LEU A 1 -25.58 15.38 -4.42
CA LEU A 1 -26.35 14.14 -4.14
C LEU A 1 -27.68 14.58 -3.56
N ASN A 2 -28.81 13.95 -3.91
CA ASN A 2 -30.15 14.37 -3.44
C ASN A 2 -30.50 15.85 -3.73
N GLY A 3 -30.06 16.40 -4.87
CA GLY A 3 -30.27 17.82 -5.22
C GLY A 3 -29.26 18.80 -4.60
N GLU A 4 -28.42 18.36 -3.67
CA GLU A 4 -27.37 19.19 -3.07
C GLU A 4 -26.09 19.21 -3.91
N LYS A 5 -25.45 20.38 -3.97
CA LYS A 5 -24.13 20.55 -4.58
C LYS A 5 -23.06 20.04 -3.60
N VAL A 6 -22.19 19.17 -4.10
CA VAL A 6 -21.09 18.56 -3.32
C VAL A 6 -19.80 18.78 -4.08
N ALA A 7 -18.73 19.16 -3.37
CA ALA A 7 -17.40 19.29 -3.96
C ALA A 7 -16.84 17.90 -4.30
N VAL A 8 -16.20 17.79 -5.46
CA VAL A 8 -15.56 16.55 -5.93
C VAL A 8 -14.17 16.88 -6.45
N ALA A 9 -13.25 15.92 -6.32
CA ALA A 9 -11.92 15.98 -6.90
C ALA A 9 -11.59 14.61 -7.52
N CYS A 10 -10.75 14.59 -8.54
CA CYS A 10 -10.28 13.32 -9.08
C CYS A 10 -9.16 12.73 -8.20
N VAL A 11 -8.96 11.42 -8.29
CA VAL A 11 -7.92 10.72 -7.51
C VAL A 11 -6.53 11.26 -7.83
N PHE A 12 -6.28 11.69 -9.08
CA PHE A 12 -4.99 12.29 -9.47
C PHE A 12 -4.72 13.59 -8.71
N ASP A 13 -5.72 14.48 -8.59
CA ASP A 13 -5.55 15.74 -7.84
C ASP A 13 -5.28 15.47 -6.36
N LEU A 14 -6.01 14.54 -5.74
CA LEU A 14 -5.78 14.12 -4.36
C LEU A 14 -4.40 13.48 -4.17
N LEU A 15 -3.91 12.73 -5.16
CA LEU A 15 -2.60 12.09 -5.11
C LEU A 15 -1.47 13.11 -5.21
N CYS A 16 -1.56 14.08 -6.12
CA CYS A 16 -0.60 15.19 -6.19
C CYS A 16 -0.57 15.98 -4.89
N ALA A 17 -1.73 16.26 -4.28
CA ALA A 17 -1.81 16.92 -2.99
C ALA A 17 -1.16 16.07 -1.87
N ASN A 18 -1.42 14.76 -1.84
CA ASN A 18 -0.81 13.86 -0.86
C ASN A 18 0.71 13.78 -0.98
N TYR A 19 1.27 13.86 -2.19
CA TYR A 19 2.72 13.90 -2.43
C TYR A 19 3.34 15.31 -2.30
N GLY A 20 2.54 16.33 -1.92
CA GLY A 20 3.03 17.70 -1.74
C GLY A 20 3.50 18.38 -3.04
N ILE A 21 2.94 18.00 -4.19
CA ILE A 21 3.38 18.54 -5.50
C ILE A 21 2.72 19.90 -5.77
N ALA A 22 3.52 20.97 -5.82
CA ALA A 22 3.04 22.29 -6.22
C ALA A 22 2.55 22.29 -7.68
N ARG A 23 1.37 22.86 -7.90
CA ARG A 23 0.74 23.03 -9.21
C ARG A 23 0.23 24.45 -9.37
N GLU A 24 0.27 24.96 -10.59
CA GLU A 24 -0.17 26.32 -10.91
C GLU A 24 -1.61 26.56 -10.40
N GLY A 25 -1.79 27.63 -9.61
CA GLY A 25 -3.07 27.99 -9.01
C GLY A 25 -3.53 27.13 -7.82
N LEU A 26 -2.75 26.12 -7.39
CA LEU A 26 -3.12 25.15 -6.35
C LEU A 26 -2.02 24.99 -5.26
N GLY A 27 -1.31 26.07 -4.95
CA GLY A 27 -0.25 26.08 -3.94
C GLY A 27 -0.76 26.10 -2.48
N GLY A 28 0.15 26.29 -1.54
CA GLY A 28 -0.15 26.39 -0.11
C GLY A 28 1.10 26.15 0.74
N GLU A 29 0.96 26.18 2.06
CA GLU A 29 2.08 25.97 2.99
C GLU A 29 2.60 24.52 3.01
N ASN A 30 1.78 23.57 2.55
CA ASN A 30 2.05 22.12 2.62
C ASN A 30 2.46 21.50 1.27
N VAL A 31 2.93 22.30 0.32
CA VAL A 31 3.49 21.81 -0.95
C VAL A 31 4.95 22.21 -1.09
N ALA A 32 5.75 21.34 -1.69
CA ALA A 32 7.17 21.57 -1.90
C ALA A 32 7.43 22.47 -3.11
N SER A 33 8.34 23.41 -2.94
CA SER A 33 8.95 24.23 -4.00
C SER A 33 10.26 23.63 -4.53
N SER A 34 10.90 22.79 -3.72
CA SER A 34 12.19 22.14 -4.00
C SER A 34 12.26 20.75 -3.36
N TYR A 35 13.14 19.89 -3.88
CA TYR A 35 13.46 18.62 -3.22
C TYR A 35 14.18 18.78 -1.87
N GLU A 36 14.76 19.95 -1.62
CA GLU A 36 15.42 20.32 -0.36
C GLU A 36 14.44 20.78 0.73
N ASP A 37 13.16 20.99 0.40
CA ASP A 37 12.16 21.38 1.38
C ASP A 37 11.84 20.20 2.31
N ASN A 38 11.89 20.39 3.63
CA ASN A 38 11.54 19.34 4.59
C ASN A 38 10.02 19.26 4.82
N ILE A 39 9.29 18.87 3.79
CA ILE A 39 7.82 18.71 3.75
C ILE A 39 7.52 17.22 3.50
N PRO A 40 6.42 16.65 4.04
CA PRO A 40 6.11 15.24 3.87
C PRO A 40 6.29 14.73 2.44
N TYR A 41 6.99 13.59 2.31
CA TYR A 41 7.31 12.88 1.08
C TYR A 41 8.29 13.56 0.10
N THR A 42 8.94 14.67 0.46
CA THR A 42 10.09 15.17 -0.30
C THR A 42 11.33 14.29 -0.07
N PRO A 43 12.34 14.35 -0.96
CA PRO A 43 13.64 13.72 -0.71
C PRO A 43 14.27 14.18 0.61
N LYS A 44 14.23 15.48 0.95
CA LYS A 44 14.78 15.97 2.22
C LYS A 44 14.08 15.41 3.45
N TRP A 45 12.76 15.32 3.40
CA TRP A 45 11.97 14.71 4.46
C TRP A 45 12.28 13.23 4.62
N GLN A 46 12.35 12.49 3.52
CA GLN A 46 12.67 11.06 3.53
C GLN A 46 14.07 10.79 4.09
N GLU A 47 15.07 11.63 3.79
CA GLU A 47 16.43 11.51 4.33
C GLU A 47 16.42 11.53 5.86
N SER A 48 15.60 12.39 6.47
CA SER A 48 15.47 12.47 7.94
C SER A 48 14.86 11.20 8.58
N ILE A 49 14.08 10.44 7.82
CA ILE A 49 13.38 9.24 8.29
C ILE A 49 14.22 7.98 8.08
N THR A 50 14.83 7.83 6.90
CA THR A 50 15.50 6.57 6.52
C THR A 50 17.02 6.66 6.52
N GLY A 51 17.60 7.85 6.64
CA GLY A 51 19.04 8.09 6.55
C GLY A 51 19.65 7.89 5.14
N VAL A 52 18.84 7.66 4.10
CA VAL A 52 19.34 7.58 2.71
C VAL A 52 19.39 8.99 2.14
N SER A 53 20.53 9.37 1.56
CA SER A 53 20.76 10.75 1.14
C SER A 53 19.82 11.21 0.03
N VAL A 54 19.49 12.50 0.06
CA VAL A 54 18.66 13.19 -0.96
C VAL A 54 19.14 12.90 -2.37
N GLU A 55 20.45 13.00 -2.59
CA GLU A 55 21.10 12.79 -3.89
C GLU A 55 20.84 11.38 -4.44
N LYS A 56 20.97 10.34 -3.59
CA LYS A 56 20.77 8.94 -3.98
C LYS A 56 19.31 8.67 -4.33
N VAL A 57 18.38 9.18 -3.53
CA VAL A 57 16.95 9.01 -3.78
C VAL A 57 16.53 9.67 -5.08
N ILE A 58 16.99 10.90 -5.34
CA ILE A 58 16.71 11.61 -6.60
C ILE A 58 17.31 10.86 -7.78
N GLN A 59 18.56 10.42 -7.67
CA GLN A 59 19.24 9.69 -8.75
C GLN A 59 18.48 8.40 -9.11
N VAL A 60 18.22 7.54 -8.13
CA VAL A 60 17.54 6.25 -8.36
C VAL A 60 16.13 6.46 -8.91
N ALA A 61 15.36 7.41 -8.36
CA ALA A 61 14.01 7.70 -8.85
C ALA A 61 14.01 8.16 -10.32
N ARG A 62 14.94 9.06 -10.69
CA ARG A 62 15.07 9.56 -12.07
C ARG A 62 15.53 8.47 -13.02
N GLU A 63 16.55 7.70 -12.67
CA GLU A 63 17.06 6.60 -13.51
C GLU A 63 16.00 5.52 -13.71
N PHE A 64 15.27 5.16 -12.65
CA PHE A 64 14.17 4.19 -12.72
C PHE A 64 13.07 4.64 -13.68
N ALA A 65 12.64 5.90 -13.55
CA ALA A 65 11.59 6.48 -14.40
C ALA A 65 12.07 6.66 -15.85
N ASN A 66 13.32 7.10 -16.05
CA ASN A 66 13.90 7.27 -17.37
C ASN A 66 14.04 5.93 -18.11
N ASN A 67 14.51 4.88 -17.42
CA ASN A 67 14.55 3.53 -18.00
C ASN A 67 13.14 3.07 -18.40
N ALA A 68 12.14 3.23 -17.53
CA ALA A 68 10.76 2.89 -17.87
C ALA A 68 10.25 3.68 -19.08
N HIS A 69 10.54 4.98 -19.15
CA HIS A 69 10.15 5.83 -20.26
C HIS A 69 10.72 5.34 -21.61
N ILE A 70 12.04 5.14 -21.69
CA ILE A 70 12.71 4.75 -22.95
C ILE A 70 12.39 3.31 -23.38
N THR A 71 12.12 2.42 -22.41
CA THR A 71 11.84 1.00 -22.68
C THR A 71 10.35 0.67 -22.77
N LYS A 72 9.47 1.66 -22.56
CA LYS A 72 8.01 1.49 -22.48
C LYS A 72 7.58 0.56 -21.33
N GLY A 73 8.05 0.85 -20.13
CA GLY A 73 7.63 0.23 -18.87
C GLY A 73 8.53 -0.89 -18.35
N LYS A 74 9.76 -1.08 -18.87
CA LYS A 74 10.64 -2.19 -18.43
C LYS A 74 11.53 -1.83 -17.24
N SER A 75 10.93 -1.23 -16.21
CA SER A 75 11.51 -1.13 -14.87
C SER A 75 10.71 -2.02 -13.91
N MET A 76 11.38 -2.78 -13.07
CA MET A 76 10.77 -3.78 -12.20
C MET A 76 11.24 -3.59 -10.76
N ILE A 77 10.34 -3.85 -9.80
CA ILE A 77 10.70 -3.96 -8.38
C ILE A 77 10.47 -5.40 -7.95
N ILE A 78 11.56 -6.06 -7.55
CA ILE A 78 11.52 -7.38 -6.91
C ILE A 78 11.43 -7.16 -5.40
N ILE A 79 10.37 -7.65 -4.77
CA ILE A 79 10.04 -7.37 -3.36
C ILE A 79 9.62 -8.64 -2.64
N GLY A 80 9.87 -8.73 -1.33
CA GLY A 80 9.57 -9.93 -0.55
C GLY A 80 9.20 -9.63 0.90
N ALA A 81 9.40 -10.63 1.77
CA ALA A 81 8.99 -10.61 3.17
C ALA A 81 9.58 -9.46 3.99
N ALA A 82 10.79 -9.00 3.67
CA ALA A 82 11.43 -7.87 4.36
C ALA A 82 10.58 -6.58 4.33
N MET A 83 9.77 -6.41 3.29
CA MET A 83 8.82 -5.30 3.19
C MET A 83 7.39 -5.70 3.59
N ASN A 84 7.06 -7.00 3.53
CA ASN A 84 5.71 -7.53 3.74
C ASN A 84 5.40 -7.96 5.17
N HIS A 85 6.40 -8.24 6.00
CA HIS A 85 6.22 -8.73 7.38
C HIS A 85 6.33 -7.60 8.42
N TRP A 86 6.04 -6.37 7.99
CA TRP A 86 5.84 -5.22 8.89
C TRP A 86 4.35 -4.99 9.11
N TYR A 87 3.96 -4.44 10.26
CA TYR A 87 2.56 -4.09 10.56
C TYR A 87 1.98 -3.17 9.46
N HIS A 88 2.74 -2.17 9.03
CA HIS A 88 2.40 -1.27 7.91
C HIS A 88 2.95 -1.74 6.56
N MET A 89 2.93 -3.05 6.29
CA MET A 89 3.38 -3.61 5.00
C MET A 89 2.64 -3.02 3.80
N ASP A 90 1.39 -2.62 3.98
CA ASP A 90 0.55 -2.05 2.95
C ASP A 90 1.09 -0.71 2.46
N MET A 91 1.64 0.11 3.35
CA MET A 91 2.32 1.35 2.99
C MET A 91 3.57 1.07 2.15
N ASN A 92 4.39 0.10 2.58
CA ASN A 92 5.58 -0.33 1.85
C ASN A 92 5.23 -0.78 0.42
N TYR A 93 4.20 -1.61 0.28
CA TYR A 93 3.77 -2.17 -1.00
C TYR A 93 3.14 -1.10 -1.89
N ARG A 94 2.25 -0.26 -1.34
CA ARG A 94 1.60 0.83 -2.09
C ARG A 94 2.60 1.84 -2.61
N ALA A 95 3.67 2.13 -1.87
CA ALA A 95 4.76 2.99 -2.36
C ALA A 95 5.42 2.41 -3.62
N ALA A 96 5.84 1.13 -3.57
CA ALA A 96 6.43 0.45 -4.73
C ALA A 96 5.44 0.31 -5.90
N ILE A 97 4.18 -0.01 -5.62
CA ILE A 97 3.12 -0.12 -6.63
C ILE A 97 2.86 1.23 -7.30
N ASN A 98 2.79 2.33 -6.54
CA ASN A 98 2.63 3.68 -7.09
C ASN A 98 3.79 4.04 -8.03
N MET A 99 5.04 3.79 -7.64
CA MET A 99 6.21 4.03 -8.51
C MET A 99 6.07 3.30 -9.85
N LEU A 100 5.69 2.03 -9.82
CA LEU A 100 5.50 1.21 -11.01
C LEU A 100 4.30 1.67 -11.86
N ALA A 101 3.21 2.07 -11.22
CA ALA A 101 2.02 2.60 -11.89
C ALA A 101 2.32 3.93 -12.58
N PHE A 102 3.02 4.86 -11.91
CA PHE A 102 3.44 6.15 -12.47
C PHE A 102 4.39 5.98 -13.66
N CYS A 103 5.21 4.92 -13.65
CA CYS A 103 6.14 4.62 -14.73
C CYS A 103 5.54 3.71 -15.83
N GLY A 104 4.26 3.32 -15.72
CA GLY A 104 3.61 2.45 -16.72
C GLY A 104 4.20 1.04 -16.81
N CYS A 105 4.79 0.53 -15.71
CA CYS A 105 5.53 -0.73 -15.72
C CYS A 105 4.65 -1.98 -15.54
N ILE A 106 3.49 -1.84 -14.89
CA ILE A 106 2.61 -2.98 -14.56
C ILE A 106 1.99 -3.52 -15.85
N GLY A 107 2.15 -4.83 -16.08
CA GLY A 107 1.62 -5.52 -17.27
C GLY A 107 2.58 -5.54 -18.48
N GLN A 108 3.78 -4.96 -18.36
CA GLN A 108 4.80 -5.00 -19.42
C GLN A 108 5.83 -6.11 -19.15
N SER A 109 6.20 -6.86 -20.18
CA SER A 109 7.28 -7.85 -20.07
C SER A 109 8.62 -7.16 -19.79
N GLY A 110 9.30 -7.58 -18.72
CA GLY A 110 10.51 -6.92 -18.21
C GLY A 110 10.24 -5.79 -17.21
N GLY A 111 8.98 -5.52 -16.86
CA GLY A 111 8.58 -4.53 -15.87
C GLY A 111 7.57 -5.04 -14.84
N GLY A 112 7.30 -4.21 -13.84
CA GLY A 112 6.17 -4.42 -12.92
C GLY A 112 6.55 -4.82 -11.50
N TRP A 113 5.53 -5.26 -10.77
CA TRP A 113 5.61 -5.66 -9.37
C TRP A 113 5.87 -7.16 -9.29
N SER A 114 7.02 -7.54 -8.76
CA SER A 114 7.49 -8.93 -8.72
C SER A 114 7.66 -9.35 -7.27
N HIS A 115 6.54 -9.69 -6.64
CA HIS A 115 6.50 -10.18 -5.27
C HIS A 115 6.84 -11.67 -5.17
N TYR A 116 7.79 -11.99 -4.28
CA TYR A 116 8.18 -13.37 -3.99
C TYR A 116 8.21 -13.63 -2.48
N VAL A 117 7.43 -14.62 -2.05
CA VAL A 117 7.32 -15.11 -0.66
C VAL A 117 7.27 -16.64 -0.67
N GLY A 118 6.21 -17.26 -0.15
CA GLY A 118 5.95 -18.70 -0.29
C GLY A 118 5.46 -19.10 -1.68
N GLN A 119 5.34 -20.41 -1.89
CA GLN A 119 4.94 -21.01 -3.15
C GLN A 119 3.40 -21.04 -3.30
N GLU A 120 2.77 -19.88 -3.42
CA GLU A 120 1.31 -19.74 -3.44
C GLU A 120 0.66 -20.15 -4.77
N LYS A 121 1.39 -19.98 -5.88
CA LYS A 121 0.83 -20.13 -7.23
C LYS A 121 0.61 -21.59 -7.63
N LEU A 122 -0.47 -22.19 -7.15
CA LEU A 122 -1.00 -23.47 -7.61
C LEU A 122 -1.58 -23.30 -9.02
N ARG A 123 -0.82 -23.70 -10.04
CA ARG A 123 -1.17 -23.47 -11.46
C ARG A 123 -2.53 -24.06 -11.86
N PRO A 124 -2.89 -25.32 -11.54
CA PRO A 124 -4.19 -25.90 -11.93
C PRO A 124 -5.30 -25.57 -10.90
N GLN A 125 -5.46 -24.30 -10.53
CA GLN A 125 -6.34 -23.85 -9.44
C GLN A 125 -7.76 -24.42 -9.54
N THR A 126 -8.40 -24.33 -10.71
CA THR A 126 -9.80 -24.73 -10.91
C THR A 126 -10.01 -26.25 -10.96
N GLY A 127 -8.97 -27.03 -11.26
CA GLY A 127 -9.01 -28.49 -11.17
C GLY A 127 -8.79 -28.99 -9.74
N TRP A 128 -7.89 -28.34 -9.00
CA TRP A 128 -7.59 -28.69 -7.61
C TRP A 128 -8.68 -28.29 -6.62
N THR A 129 -9.26 -27.09 -6.79
CA THR A 129 -10.24 -26.51 -5.84
C THR A 129 -11.44 -27.42 -5.54
N PRO A 130 -12.14 -28.02 -6.54
CA PRO A 130 -13.27 -28.91 -6.24
C PRO A 130 -12.85 -30.18 -5.52
N LEU A 131 -11.70 -30.76 -5.88
CA LEU A 131 -11.15 -31.94 -5.21
C LEU A 131 -10.80 -31.65 -3.75
N ALA A 132 -10.07 -30.55 -3.49
CA ALA A 132 -9.56 -30.22 -2.17
C ALA A 132 -10.67 -29.89 -1.15
N PHE A 133 -11.78 -29.31 -1.64
CA PHE A 133 -12.88 -28.84 -0.79
C PHE A 133 -14.20 -29.60 -1.03
N ALA A 134 -14.17 -30.73 -1.72
CA ALA A 134 -15.32 -31.58 -2.07
C ALA A 134 -16.49 -30.80 -2.72
N LEU A 135 -16.17 -29.83 -3.59
CA LEU A 135 -17.18 -28.95 -4.21
C LEU A 135 -18.01 -29.63 -5.30
N ASP A 136 -17.57 -30.80 -5.74
CA ASP A 136 -18.32 -31.73 -6.57
C ASP A 136 -19.45 -32.43 -5.78
N TRP A 137 -19.35 -32.51 -4.44
CA TRP A 137 -20.37 -33.09 -3.56
C TRP A 137 -21.22 -32.05 -2.85
N VAL A 138 -20.60 -31.01 -2.29
CA VAL A 138 -21.28 -30.03 -1.43
C VAL A 138 -20.66 -28.65 -1.53
N ARG A 139 -21.50 -27.61 -1.49
CA ARG A 139 -21.07 -26.20 -1.62
C ARG A 139 -21.89 -25.32 -0.67
N PRO A 140 -21.29 -24.28 -0.03
CA PRO A 140 -19.88 -23.89 -0.04
C PRO A 140 -19.04 -24.66 1.01
N PRO A 141 -17.70 -24.64 0.93
CA PRO A 141 -16.85 -25.14 2.00
C PRO A 141 -16.78 -24.13 3.16
N ARG A 142 -16.18 -24.54 4.29
CA ARG A 142 -15.86 -23.63 5.41
C ARG A 142 -14.38 -23.27 5.39
N GLN A 143 -14.03 -22.26 4.61
CA GLN A 143 -12.70 -21.65 4.70
C GLN A 143 -12.62 -20.73 5.92
N GLN A 144 -11.43 -20.63 6.52
CA GLN A 144 -11.18 -19.80 7.70
C GLN A 144 -9.83 -19.09 7.54
N ASN A 145 -9.78 -17.78 7.80
CA ASN A 145 -8.52 -17.04 7.81
C ASN A 145 -7.77 -17.31 9.13
N SER A 146 -6.61 -17.94 9.02
CA SER A 146 -5.93 -18.50 10.19
C SER A 146 -5.47 -17.44 11.21
N THR A 147 -5.12 -16.23 10.79
CA THR A 147 -4.63 -15.19 11.71
C THR A 147 -5.67 -14.84 12.77
N SER A 148 -6.92 -14.51 12.37
CA SER A 148 -7.99 -14.22 13.32
C SER A 148 -8.37 -15.46 14.14
N PHE A 149 -8.38 -16.65 13.51
CA PHE A 149 -8.63 -17.92 14.20
C PHE A 149 -7.65 -18.16 15.35
N PHE A 150 -6.34 -18.06 15.09
CA PHE A 150 -5.34 -18.26 16.15
C PHE A 150 -5.36 -17.12 17.16
N TYR A 151 -5.50 -15.85 16.73
CA TYR A 151 -5.59 -14.71 17.64
C TYR A 151 -6.72 -14.88 18.68
N ALA A 152 -7.89 -15.34 18.23
CA ALA A 152 -9.03 -15.62 19.10
C ALA A 152 -8.85 -16.91 19.93
N HIS A 153 -8.56 -18.05 19.30
CA HIS A 153 -8.59 -19.36 19.96
C HIS A 153 -7.33 -19.72 20.75
N THR A 154 -6.26 -18.96 20.61
CA THR A 154 -5.07 -19.06 21.50
C THR A 154 -5.02 -17.92 22.50
N ASP A 155 -6.11 -17.15 22.63
CA ASP A 155 -6.25 -16.09 23.63
C ASP A 155 -5.19 -14.98 23.54
N GLN A 156 -4.51 -14.84 22.40
CA GLN A 156 -3.48 -13.81 22.19
C GLN A 156 -4.04 -12.39 22.34
N TRP A 157 -5.30 -12.19 21.92
CA TRP A 157 -6.00 -10.91 22.07
C TRP A 157 -6.08 -10.42 23.52
N ARG A 158 -6.03 -11.33 24.51
CA ARG A 158 -6.04 -10.98 25.94
C ARG A 158 -4.76 -10.27 26.40
N TYR A 159 -3.71 -10.31 25.58
CA TYR A 159 -2.39 -9.72 25.85
C TYR A 159 -2.07 -8.59 24.86
N GLU A 160 -3.07 -8.10 24.12
CA GLU A 160 -2.91 -7.03 23.14
C GLU A 160 -2.44 -5.73 23.81
N THR A 161 -1.49 -5.07 23.16
CA THR A 161 -0.94 -3.79 23.62
C THR A 161 -1.25 -2.64 22.68
N LEU A 162 -1.68 -2.91 21.45
CA LEU A 162 -2.04 -1.89 20.48
C LEU A 162 -3.51 -1.49 20.63
N GLY A 163 -3.75 -0.23 20.98
CA GLY A 163 -5.08 0.37 21.02
C GLY A 163 -5.66 0.63 19.63
N VAL A 164 -6.98 0.49 19.49
CA VAL A 164 -7.69 0.82 18.23
C VAL A 164 -7.46 2.29 17.87
N ASP A 165 -7.48 3.18 18.86
CA ASP A 165 -7.38 4.63 18.67
C ASP A 165 -5.98 5.12 18.25
N GLU A 166 -4.95 4.29 18.42
CA GLU A 166 -3.58 4.57 18.00
C GLU A 166 -3.38 4.50 16.49
N VAL A 167 -4.24 3.76 15.79
CA VAL A 167 -4.13 3.53 14.33
C VAL A 167 -5.23 4.22 13.52
N LEU A 168 -6.15 4.94 14.18
CA LEU A 168 -7.18 5.70 13.50
C LEU A 168 -6.63 6.94 12.80
N SER A 169 -7.26 7.32 11.68
CA SER A 169 -7.05 8.64 11.09
C SER A 169 -7.38 9.74 12.11
N PRO A 170 -6.62 10.84 12.18
CA PRO A 170 -6.96 11.98 13.04
C PRO A 170 -8.28 12.66 12.68
N LEU A 171 -8.85 12.37 11.49
CA LEU A 171 -10.15 12.86 11.04
C LEU A 171 -11.30 11.89 11.34
N ALA A 172 -11.01 10.72 11.88
CA ALA A 172 -12.02 9.73 12.23
C ALA A 172 -12.74 10.10 13.54
N ASP A 173 -14.03 9.80 13.60
CA ASP A 173 -14.82 9.90 14.82
C ASP A 173 -14.47 8.75 15.77
N LYS A 174 -13.61 9.03 16.76
CA LYS A 174 -13.10 8.04 17.72
C LYS A 174 -14.22 7.40 18.55
N GLU A 175 -15.34 8.07 18.75
CA GLU A 175 -16.45 7.53 19.55
C GLU A 175 -17.10 6.31 18.90
N LYS A 176 -16.94 6.12 17.59
CA LYS A 176 -17.45 4.95 16.84
C LYS A 176 -16.56 3.71 16.97
N TRP A 177 -15.34 3.87 17.48
CA TRP A 177 -14.30 2.85 17.47
C TRP A 177 -13.83 2.58 18.90
N LYS A 178 -14.69 1.90 19.67
CA LYS A 178 -14.42 1.49 21.06
C LYS A 178 -14.18 -0.02 21.12
N GLY A 179 -13.51 -0.48 22.17
CA GLY A 179 -13.21 -1.88 22.39
C GLY A 179 -11.75 -2.22 22.09
N SER A 180 -11.50 -3.47 21.77
CA SER A 180 -10.19 -4.03 21.46
C SER A 180 -10.11 -4.45 19.99
N LEU A 181 -8.91 -4.74 19.49
CA LEU A 181 -8.72 -5.14 18.08
C LEU A 181 -9.53 -6.39 17.69
N ILE A 182 -9.85 -7.27 18.65
CA ILE A 182 -10.69 -8.44 18.33
C ILE A 182 -12.12 -8.06 17.95
N ASP A 183 -12.64 -6.95 18.47
CA ASP A 183 -14.00 -6.46 18.19
C ASP A 183 -14.13 -5.87 16.77
N CYS A 184 -13.00 -5.72 16.07
CA CYS A 184 -12.92 -5.24 14.69
C CYS A 184 -12.73 -6.36 13.65
N ASN A 185 -12.73 -7.64 14.07
CA ASN A 185 -12.69 -8.79 13.15
C ASN A 185 -14.05 -9.17 12.56
#